data_AF-A0A9D6L4Z9-F1
#
_entry.id   AF-A0A9D6L4Z9-F1
#
_cell.length_a   1.000
_cell.length_b   1.000
_cell.length_c   1.000
_cell.angle_alpha   90.00
_cell.angle_beta   90.00
_cell.angle_gamma   90.00
#
_symmetry.space_group_name_H-M   'P 1'
#
loop_
_entity.id
_entity.type
_entity.pdbx_description
1 polymer ?
#
loop_
_entity_poly.entity_id
_entity_poly.type
_entity_poly.pdbx_seq_one_letter_code
_entity_poly.pdbx_strand_id
1 'polypeptide(L)'
;MTATSQTWPDARGRFGPYGGRYVPETLMAPLEELERAYETARADTEFMALLDAELKNFAGRPTPLQFASRLSEHLGGARIYLKREDLLHTGAHKINN
;
A
#
# COMPACT_ATOMS: atom_id res chain seq x y z
N MET A 1 -27.95 12.09 -11.64
CA MET A 1 -27.64 10.98 -10.72
C MET A 1 -26.28 11.24 -10.13
N THR A 2 -26.23 11.75 -8.90
CA THR A 2 -24.99 11.97 -8.15
C THR A 2 -24.48 10.61 -7.68
N ALA A 3 -23.31 10.18 -8.17
CA ALA A 3 -22.65 9.00 -7.64
C ALA A 3 -22.26 9.29 -6.19
N THR A 4 -22.88 8.60 -5.23
CA THR A 4 -22.41 8.57 -3.85
C THR A 4 -21.04 7.88 -3.85
N SER A 5 -20.00 8.61 -3.45
CA SER A 5 -18.65 8.08 -3.27
C SER A 5 -18.70 6.98 -2.20
N GLN A 6 -18.66 5.73 -2.64
CA GLN A 6 -18.60 4.58 -1.75
C GLN A 6 -17.18 4.44 -1.20
N THR A 7 -17.03 4.57 0.12
CA THR A 7 -15.77 4.34 0.82
C THR A 7 -15.56 2.85 1.05
N TRP A 8 -14.38 2.36 0.73
CA TRP A 8 -13.99 0.97 0.87
C TRP A 8 -12.73 0.83 1.73
N PRO A 9 -12.58 -0.26 2.50
CA PRO A 9 -13.62 -1.26 2.82
C PRO A 9 -14.77 -0.66 3.64
N ASP A 10 -15.88 -1.40 3.79
CA ASP A 10 -16.90 -1.05 4.79
C ASP A 10 -16.36 -1.24 6.22
N ALA A 11 -17.09 -0.79 7.25
CA ALA A 11 -16.68 -0.92 8.65
C ALA A 11 -16.50 -2.37 9.14
N ARG A 12 -16.90 -3.37 8.34
CA ARG A 12 -16.68 -4.80 8.63
C ARG A 12 -15.47 -5.35 7.87
N GLY A 13 -14.73 -4.50 7.17
CA GLY A 13 -13.58 -4.88 6.35
C GLY A 13 -13.97 -5.50 5.00
N ARG A 14 -15.20 -5.27 4.51
CA ARG A 14 -15.67 -5.86 3.23
C ARG A 14 -15.55 -4.93 2.04
N PHE A 15 -15.13 -5.51 0.92
CA PHE A 15 -15.16 -4.93 -0.42
C PHE A 15 -16.27 -5.64 -1.22
N GLY A 16 -17.50 -5.17 -1.08
CA GLY A 16 -18.69 -5.85 -1.58
C GLY A 16 -18.83 -7.23 -0.94
N PRO A 17 -18.89 -8.33 -1.72
CA PRO A 17 -18.94 -9.68 -1.16
C PRO A 17 -17.60 -10.18 -0.60
N TYR A 18 -16.48 -9.51 -0.90
CA TYR A 18 -15.13 -9.96 -0.56
C TYR A 18 -14.60 -9.34 0.74
N GLY A 19 -13.53 -9.90 1.31
CA GLY A 19 -12.93 -9.42 2.55
C GLY A 19 -13.71 -9.86 3.80
N GLY A 20 -13.67 -9.04 4.84
CA GLY A 20 -14.18 -9.38 6.17
C GLY A 20 -13.21 -10.21 7.01
N ARG A 21 -13.66 -10.61 8.19
CA ARG A 21 -12.87 -11.35 9.18
C ARG A 21 -13.47 -12.76 9.37
N TYR A 22 -12.82 -13.77 8.80
CA TYR A 22 -13.18 -15.19 8.97
C TYR A 22 -12.07 -15.88 9.77
N VAL A 23 -12.02 -15.58 11.07
CA VAL A 23 -10.97 -16.02 11.98
C VAL A 23 -11.59 -16.66 13.23
N PRO A 24 -10.83 -17.46 13.99
CA PRO A 24 -11.29 -17.92 15.31
C PRO A 24 -11.66 -16.75 16.23
N GLU A 25 -12.67 -16.96 17.09
CA GLU A 25 -13.15 -15.96 18.06
C GLU A 25 -12.01 -15.40 18.93
N THR A 26 -11.04 -16.25 19.29
CA THR A 26 -9.87 -15.86 20.08
C THR A 26 -8.99 -14.81 19.40
N LEU A 27 -9.13 -14.58 18.10
CA LEU A 27 -8.42 -13.54 17.35
C LEU A 27 -9.24 -12.26 17.17
N MET A 28 -10.51 -12.22 17.55
CA MET A 28 -11.36 -11.04 17.34
C MET A 28 -10.86 -9.84 18.15
N ALA A 29 -10.64 -10.01 19.46
CA ALA A 29 -10.16 -8.96 20.34
C ALA A 29 -8.81 -8.33 19.89
N PRO A 30 -7.74 -9.09 19.59
CA PRO A 30 -6.48 -8.50 19.14
C PRO A 30 -6.57 -7.84 17.75
N LEU A 31 -7.43 -8.33 16.85
CA LEU A 31 -7.65 -7.67 15.55
C LEU A 31 -8.35 -6.32 15.70
N GLU A 32 -9.33 -6.21 16.59
CA GLU A 32 -10.00 -4.94 16.86
C GLU A 32 -9.08 -3.94 17.57
N GLU A 33 -8.19 -4.41 18.43
CA GLU A 33 -7.15 -3.57 19.03
C GLU A 33 -6.19 -3.04 17.97
N LEU A 34 -5.71 -3.90 17.07
CA LEU A 34 -4.85 -3.50 15.97
C LEU A 34 -5.53 -2.48 15.04
N GLU A 35 -6.80 -2.70 14.70
CA GLU A 35 -7.58 -1.77 13.87
C GLU A 35 -7.68 -0.38 14.52
N ARG A 36 -7.99 -0.29 15.82
CA ARG A 36 -8.04 0.99 16.54
C ARG A 36 -6.68 1.68 16.61
N ALA A 37 -5.62 0.92 16.86
CA ALA A 37 -4.26 1.45 16.93
C ALA A 37 -3.81 1.97 15.55
N TYR A 38 -4.12 1.24 14.48
CA TYR A 38 -3.84 1.65 13.11
C TYR A 38 -4.54 2.97 12.75
N GLU A 39 -5.84 3.09 13.00
CA GLU A 39 -6.59 4.32 12.69
C GLU A 39 -6.05 5.53 13.47
N THR A 40 -5.63 5.30 14.72
CA THR A 40 -4.98 6.34 15.54
C THR A 40 -3.64 6.76 14.95
N ALA A 41 -2.76 5.80 14.66
CA ALA A 41 -1.42 6.06 14.10
C ALA A 41 -1.48 6.70 12.71
N ARG A 42 -2.45 6.30 11.88
CA ARG A 42 -2.65 6.85 10.53
C ARG A 42 -3.03 8.34 10.55
N ALA A 43 -3.73 8.79 11.59
CA ALA A 43 -4.11 10.18 11.78
C ALA A 43 -3.03 11.02 12.50
N ASP A 44 -2.04 10.38 13.09
CA ASP A 44 -0.96 11.03 13.84
C ASP A 44 0.14 11.56 12.90
N THR A 45 0.35 12.87 12.92
CA THR A 45 1.37 13.54 12.11
C THR A 45 2.80 13.17 12.49
N GLU A 46 3.06 12.86 13.77
CA GLU A 46 4.41 12.49 14.22
C GLU A 46 4.77 11.09 13.70
N PHE A 47 3.84 10.14 13.83
CA PHE A 47 4.01 8.80 13.27
C PHE A 47 4.22 8.84 11.75
N MET A 48 3.42 9.62 11.02
CA MET A 48 3.55 9.74 9.57
C MET A 48 4.88 10.39 9.14
N ALA A 49 5.38 11.37 9.89
CA ALA A 49 6.68 11.99 9.63
C ALA A 49 7.84 11.00 9.84
N LEU A 50 7.75 10.17 10.88
CA LEU A 50 8.73 9.10 11.13
C LEU A 50 8.70 8.05 10.02
N LEU A 51 7.51 7.60 9.61
CA LEU A 51 7.36 6.65 8.51
C LEU A 51 7.93 7.20 7.19
N ASP A 52 7.68 8.46 6.84
CA ASP A 52 8.25 9.09 5.64
C ASP A 52 9.79 9.15 5.71
N ALA A 53 10.34 9.51 6.87
CA ALA A 53 11.78 9.54 7.09
C ALA A 53 12.41 8.14 6.89
N GLU A 54 11.81 7.08 7.43
CA GLU A 54 12.28 5.70 7.25
C GLU A 54 12.14 5.23 5.80
N LEU A 55 11.02 5.51 5.15
CA LEU A 55 10.82 5.19 3.74
C LEU A 55 11.88 5.87 2.85
N LYS A 56 12.24 7.10 3.16
CA LYS A 56 13.24 7.86 2.40
C LYS A 56 14.67 7.42 2.72
N ASN A 57 15.04 7.41 3.98
CA ASN A 57 16.43 7.30 4.42
C ASN A 57 16.89 5.83 4.56
N PHE A 58 15.97 4.92 4.85
CA PHE A 58 16.27 3.50 5.00
C PHE A 58 15.80 2.69 3.79
N ALA A 59 14.51 2.76 3.42
CA ALA A 59 13.99 1.93 2.34
C ALA A 59 14.45 2.38 0.94
N GLY A 60 14.76 3.66 0.76
CA GLY A 60 15.26 4.23 -0.50
C GLY A 60 14.17 4.81 -1.42
N ARG A 61 13.08 5.34 -0.85
CA ARG A 61 12.02 6.01 -1.61
C ARG A 61 12.37 7.47 -1.94
N PRO A 62 11.83 8.03 -3.05
CA PRO A 62 10.98 7.38 -4.05
C PRO A 62 11.78 6.53 -5.03
N THR A 63 11.18 5.43 -5.49
CA THR A 63 11.75 4.61 -6.56
C THR A 63 11.52 5.25 -7.93
N PRO A 64 12.49 5.19 -8.86
CA PRO A 64 12.36 5.82 -10.17
C PRO A 64 11.32 5.10 -11.06
N LEU A 65 10.70 5.88 -11.96
CA LEU A 65 9.89 5.36 -13.06
C LEU A 65 10.75 5.37 -14.34
N GLN A 66 11.31 4.22 -14.69
CA GLN A 66 12.30 4.12 -15.77
C GLN A 66 11.64 3.81 -17.12
N PHE A 67 11.94 4.59 -18.15
CA PHE A 67 11.56 4.25 -19.52
C PHE A 67 12.41 3.08 -20.06
N ALA A 68 11.74 2.00 -20.48
CA ALA A 68 12.38 0.81 -21.04
C ALA A 68 12.35 0.86 -22.58
N SER A 69 13.24 1.66 -23.17
CA SER A 69 13.27 1.90 -24.63
C SER A 69 13.37 0.62 -25.46
N ARG A 70 14.33 -0.25 -25.15
CA ARG A 70 14.54 -1.52 -25.86
C ARG A 70 13.32 -2.43 -25.81
N LEU A 71 12.62 -2.49 -24.67
CA LEU A 71 11.41 -3.29 -24.52
C LEU A 71 10.24 -2.66 -25.30
N SER A 72 10.14 -1.33 -25.28
CA SER A 72 9.13 -0.59 -26.04
C SER A 72 9.31 -0.82 -27.55
N GLU A 73 10.54 -0.74 -28.04
CA GLU A 73 10.89 -1.04 -29.44
C GLU A 73 10.58 -2.50 -29.80
N HIS A 74 10.97 -3.45 -28.93
CA HIS A 74 10.72 -4.87 -29.16
C HIS A 74 9.23 -5.22 -29.27
N LEU A 75 8.38 -4.58 -28.46
CA LEU A 75 6.92 -4.79 -28.51
C LEU A 75 6.22 -3.98 -29.61
N GLY A 76 6.89 -2.99 -30.20
CA GLY A 76 6.40 -2.22 -31.34
C GLY A 76 5.14 -1.39 -31.08
N GLY A 77 4.80 -1.12 -29.82
CA GLY A 77 3.52 -0.53 -29.42
C GLY A 77 3.68 0.60 -28.40
N ALA A 78 3.03 0.44 -27.25
CA ALA A 78 3.05 1.44 -26.19
C ALA A 78 4.47 1.67 -25.62
N ARG A 79 4.70 2.85 -25.03
CA ARG A 79 5.90 3.14 -24.25
C ARG A 79 5.84 2.39 -22.91
N ILE A 80 6.83 1.54 -22.66
CA ILE A 80 6.90 0.76 -21.43
C ILE A 80 7.73 1.50 -20.38
N TYR A 81 7.14 1.67 -19.20
CA TYR A 81 7.81 2.22 -18.02
C TYR A 81 7.80 1.20 -16.89
N LEU A 82 8.93 1.09 -16.20
CA LEU A 82 9.10 0.21 -15.06
C LEU A 82 9.13 1.03 -13.78
N LYS A 83 8.19 0.77 -12.86
CA LYS A 83 8.24 1.31 -11.49
C LYS A 83 9.23 0.46 -10.69
N ARG A 84 10.43 1.00 -10.44
CA ARG A 84 11.60 0.26 -9.96
C ARG A 84 11.57 -0.06 -8.46
N GLU A 85 10.51 -0.70 -7.97
CA GLU A 85 10.42 -1.17 -6.57
C GLU A 85 11.46 -2.25 -6.23
N ASP A 86 12.12 -2.83 -7.24
CA ASP A 86 13.28 -3.71 -7.10
C ASP A 86 14.53 -3.00 -6.54
N LEU A 87 14.56 -1.66 -6.57
CA LEU A 87 15.67 -0.86 -6.03
C LEU A 87 15.55 -0.50 -4.55
N LEU A 88 14.47 -0.93 -3.88
CA LEU A 88 14.33 -0.74 -2.44
C LEU A 88 15.39 -1.56 -1.69
N HIS A 89 15.69 -1.17 -0.46
CA HIS A 89 16.79 -1.74 0.34
C HIS A 89 16.80 -3.28 0.40
N THR A 90 15.64 -3.92 0.56
CA THR A 90 15.51 -5.39 0.60
C THR A 90 15.25 -6.03 -0.77
N GLY A 91 15.24 -5.23 -1.83
CA GLY A 91 14.98 -5.66 -3.22
C GLY A 91 13.50 -5.87 -3.55
N ALA A 92 12.57 -5.51 -2.66
CA ALA A 92 11.14 -5.72 -2.88
C ALA A 92 10.26 -4.63 -2.25
N HIS A 93 9.10 -4.41 -2.87
CA HIS A 93 8.04 -3.52 -2.37
C HIS A 93 7.47 -3.93 -0.99
N LYS A 94 7.77 -5.12 -0.49
CA LYS A 94 7.24 -5.62 0.78
C LYS A 94 7.73 -4.82 1.99
N ILE A 95 8.88 -4.15 1.89
CA ILE A 95 9.40 -3.28 2.96
C ILE A 95 8.50 -2.06 3.26
N ASN A 96 7.55 -1.74 2.37
CA ASN A 96 6.60 -0.65 2.61
C ASN A 96 5.46 -1.05 3.58
N ASN A 97 5.27 -2.35 3.83
CA ASN A 97 4.21 -2.92 4.67
C ASN A 97 4.80 -3.51 5.95
#